data_AF-A0A0D0CNV2-F1
#
_entry.id   AF-A0A0D0CNV2-F1
#
_cell.length_a   1.000
_cell.length_b   1.000
_cell.length_c   1.000
_cell.angle_alpha   90.00
_cell.angle_beta   90.00
_cell.angle_gamma   90.00
#
_symmetry.space_group_name_H-M   'P 1'
#
loop_
_entity.id
_entity.type
_entity.pdbx_description
1 polymer ?
#
loop_
_entity_poly.entity_id
_entity_poly.type
_entity_poly.pdbx_seq_one_letter_code
_entity_poly.pdbx_strand_id
1 'polypeptide(L)'
;LFCPTCPQPGINIYPDATDDLSNWKYNWTLIMDGNFKAEHLYDRQTDGQVWLMDGLGFMVSRSSYHKYLVATNHSLERSACNNHRAVNQANSSHTRLETTGIGAMACACHGCFVPHLVVDFQKGERQVNMDYSLSNALQYNMQGIHHVINFYDVNCTYMRKLRQHVGNNKFLKFPTEMEIIPGIGMLLQICSFVHQRCWVD
;
A
#
# COMPACT_ATOMS: atom_id res chain seq x y z
N LEU A 1 -15.12 0.56 6.30
CA LEU A 1 -15.04 -0.90 6.58
C LEU A 1 -13.96 -1.48 5.67
N PHE A 2 -12.99 -2.23 6.19
CA PHE A 2 -11.89 -2.81 5.42
C PHE A 2 -12.20 -4.25 4.99
N CYS A 3 -12.28 -5.15 5.97
CA CYS A 3 -12.56 -6.56 5.76
C CYS A 3 -13.56 -6.99 6.83
N PRO A 4 -14.77 -7.45 6.46
CA PRO A 4 -15.83 -7.76 7.42
C PRO A 4 -15.43 -8.79 8.50
N THR A 5 -14.52 -9.70 8.16
CA THR A 5 -14.05 -10.78 9.03
C THR A 5 -12.80 -10.40 9.82
N CYS A 6 -12.04 -9.38 9.39
CA CYS A 6 -10.87 -8.96 10.13
C CYS A 6 -11.28 -8.16 11.38
N PRO A 7 -10.50 -8.27 12.47
CA PRO A 7 -10.78 -7.56 13.71
C PRO A 7 -10.66 -6.05 13.51
N GLN A 8 -11.73 -5.29 13.71
CA GLN A 8 -11.76 -3.83 13.57
C GLN A 8 -12.34 -3.19 14.85
N PRO A 9 -11.50 -2.69 15.77
CA PRO A 9 -11.92 -1.99 16.97
C PRO A 9 -12.94 -0.89 16.66
N GLY A 10 -14.04 -0.87 17.42
CA GLY A 10 -15.15 0.08 17.22
C GLY A 10 -16.11 -0.26 16.07
N ILE A 11 -15.91 -1.37 15.34
CA ILE A 11 -16.78 -1.81 14.25
C ILE A 11 -17.34 -3.21 14.52
N ASN A 12 -16.46 -4.23 14.59
CA ASN A 12 -16.85 -5.64 14.76
C ASN A 12 -16.11 -6.33 15.93
N ILE A 13 -15.45 -5.56 16.78
CA ILE A 13 -14.91 -6.02 18.07
C ILE A 13 -15.71 -5.37 19.18
N TYR A 14 -16.16 -6.18 20.15
CA TYR A 14 -16.89 -5.68 21.31
C TYR A 14 -16.00 -4.80 22.21
N PRO A 15 -16.53 -3.70 22.78
CA PRO A 15 -15.73 -2.78 23.60
C PRO A 15 -15.13 -3.37 24.88
N ASP A 16 -15.71 -4.44 25.42
CA ASP A 16 -15.21 -5.17 26.60
C ASP A 16 -14.02 -6.09 26.27
N ALA A 17 -13.76 -6.35 25.00
CA ALA A 17 -12.60 -7.10 24.54
C ALA A 17 -11.30 -6.26 24.50
N THR A 18 -11.35 -4.97 24.88
CA THR A 18 -10.22 -4.02 24.76
C THR A 18 -8.97 -4.43 25.55
N ASP A 19 -9.15 -5.12 26.68
CA ASP A 19 -8.03 -5.55 27.54
C ASP A 19 -7.17 -6.66 26.90
N ASP A 20 -7.64 -7.29 25.80
CA ASP A 20 -6.97 -8.41 25.13
C ASP A 20 -6.60 -8.10 23.66
N LEU A 21 -6.63 -6.83 23.21
CA LEU A 21 -6.32 -6.47 21.80
C LEU A 21 -4.85 -6.70 21.39
N SER A 22 -3.97 -6.97 22.37
CA SER A 22 -2.61 -7.46 22.12
C SER A 22 -2.54 -8.95 21.76
N ASN A 23 -3.65 -9.67 21.83
CA ASN A 23 -3.71 -11.09 21.50
C ASN A 23 -3.59 -11.32 19.98
N TRP A 24 -2.84 -12.35 19.60
CA TRP A 24 -2.58 -12.69 18.20
C TRP A 24 -3.83 -12.90 17.35
N LYS A 25 -4.97 -13.25 17.97
CA LYS A 25 -6.27 -13.40 17.29
C LYS A 25 -6.80 -12.09 16.70
N TYR A 26 -6.33 -10.94 17.20
CA TYR A 26 -6.69 -9.60 16.71
C TYR A 26 -5.71 -9.05 15.66
N ASN A 27 -4.72 -9.85 15.25
CA ASN A 27 -3.72 -9.41 14.30
C ASN A 27 -4.33 -9.17 12.91
N TRP A 28 -3.79 -8.16 12.24
CA TRP A 28 -4.05 -7.98 10.82
C TRP A 28 -3.01 -8.73 10.01
N THR A 29 -3.47 -9.46 9.01
CA THR A 29 -2.61 -10.08 8.01
C THR A 29 -2.78 -9.31 6.71
N LEU A 30 -1.78 -8.49 6.37
CA LEU A 30 -1.76 -7.65 5.19
C LEU A 30 -0.84 -8.24 4.12
N ILE A 31 -1.21 -8.06 2.86
CA ILE A 31 -0.36 -8.30 1.70
C ILE A 31 -0.20 -7.01 0.93
N MET A 32 1.03 -6.72 0.52
CA MET A 32 1.41 -5.60 -0.34
C MET A 32 1.88 -6.15 -1.69
N ASP A 33 1.33 -5.63 -2.79
CA ASP A 33 1.70 -6.05 -4.14
C ASP A 33 1.57 -4.90 -5.14
N GLY A 34 2.37 -4.97 -6.20
CA GLY A 34 2.42 -4.00 -7.28
C GLY A 34 1.90 -4.58 -8.60
N ASN A 35 0.94 -3.93 -9.22
CA ASN A 35 0.47 -4.23 -10.57
C ASN A 35 1.10 -3.27 -11.60
N PHE A 36 2.16 -3.73 -12.27
CA PHE A 36 2.90 -3.01 -13.31
C PHE A 36 2.21 -2.96 -14.68
N LYS A 37 1.01 -3.54 -14.82
CA LYS A 37 0.21 -3.48 -16.06
C LYS A 37 -0.91 -2.45 -15.98
N ALA A 38 -1.18 -1.89 -14.81
CA ALA A 38 -2.14 -0.82 -14.61
C ALA A 38 -1.53 0.53 -15.02
N GLU A 39 -1.25 0.67 -16.31
CA GLU A 39 -0.62 1.85 -16.88
C GLU A 39 -1.64 2.96 -17.15
N HIS A 40 -1.26 4.21 -16.87
CA HIS A 40 -2.01 5.41 -17.22
C HIS A 40 -1.15 6.30 -18.12
N LEU A 41 -1.67 6.60 -19.31
CA LEU A 41 -1.03 7.50 -20.26
C LEU A 41 -1.28 8.95 -19.86
N TYR A 42 -0.33 9.83 -20.16
CA TYR A 42 -0.62 11.26 -20.12
C TYR A 42 -1.75 11.58 -21.10
N ASP A 43 -2.72 12.33 -20.61
CA ASP A 43 -3.77 12.87 -21.44
C ASP A 43 -3.23 13.97 -22.36
N ARG A 44 -3.88 14.18 -23.50
CA ARG A 44 -3.57 15.28 -24.41
C ARG A 44 -3.93 16.64 -23.80
N GLN A 45 -4.94 16.65 -22.93
CA GLN A 45 -5.43 17.86 -22.27
C GLN A 45 -5.53 17.63 -20.75
N THR A 46 -4.56 18.17 -20.02
CA THR A 46 -4.41 17.91 -18.57
C THR A 46 -5.28 18.82 -17.69
N ASP A 47 -5.77 19.95 -18.22
CA ASP A 47 -6.54 20.97 -17.49
C ASP A 47 -8.03 20.63 -17.32
N GLY A 48 -8.57 19.70 -18.12
CA GLY A 48 -9.96 19.26 -18.07
C GLY A 48 -10.23 18.05 -17.16
N GLN A 49 -9.21 17.51 -16.50
CA GLN A 49 -9.35 16.26 -15.75
C GLN A 49 -10.10 16.44 -14.42
N VAL A 50 -11.17 15.66 -14.25
CA VAL A 50 -11.95 15.61 -13.02
C VAL A 50 -11.84 14.22 -12.40
N TRP A 51 -11.36 14.17 -11.16
CA TRP A 51 -11.29 12.94 -10.38
C TRP A 51 -12.65 12.69 -9.73
N LEU A 52 -13.34 11.63 -10.15
CA LEU A 52 -14.69 11.33 -9.67
C LEU A 52 -14.73 11.04 -8.16
N MET A 53 -13.67 10.43 -7.62
CA MET A 53 -13.61 9.94 -6.24
C MET A 53 -12.19 10.15 -5.65
N ASP A 54 -11.63 11.37 -5.74
CA ASP A 54 -10.28 11.65 -5.22
C ASP A 54 -10.19 11.36 -3.71
N GLY A 55 -9.30 10.45 -3.35
CA GLY A 55 -9.14 10.01 -1.96
C GLY A 55 -10.36 9.32 -1.38
N LEU A 56 -11.32 8.87 -2.20
CA LEU A 56 -12.46 8.07 -1.80
C LEU A 56 -12.33 6.64 -2.35
N GLY A 57 -13.01 5.69 -1.70
CA GLY A 57 -12.91 4.28 -2.09
C GLY A 57 -11.53 3.70 -1.80
N PHE A 58 -10.84 3.21 -2.82
CA PHE A 58 -9.56 2.49 -2.67
C PHE A 58 -8.33 3.36 -2.95
N MET A 59 -8.46 4.41 -3.75
CA MET A 59 -7.33 5.25 -4.14
C MET A 59 -6.95 6.24 -3.04
N VAL A 60 -5.65 6.50 -2.89
CA VAL A 60 -5.15 7.61 -2.05
C VAL A 60 -5.59 8.95 -2.63
N SER A 61 -5.64 10.00 -1.79
CA SER A 61 -5.84 11.36 -2.30
C SER A 61 -4.63 11.80 -3.11
N ARG A 62 -4.85 12.19 -4.36
CA ARG A 62 -3.79 12.64 -5.28
C ARG A 62 -3.01 13.81 -4.71
N SER A 63 -3.72 14.80 -4.14
CA SER A 63 -3.09 16.02 -3.63
C SER A 63 -2.16 15.76 -2.46
N SER A 64 -2.59 14.94 -1.49
CA SER A 64 -1.80 14.59 -0.30
C SER A 64 -0.64 13.68 -0.66
N TYR A 65 -0.89 12.72 -1.54
CA TYR A 65 0.11 11.78 -1.99
C TYR A 65 1.20 12.46 -2.83
N HIS A 66 0.83 13.35 -3.75
CA HIS A 66 1.79 14.10 -4.55
C HIS A 66 2.67 15.01 -3.69
N LYS A 67 2.09 15.71 -2.72
CA LYS A 67 2.87 16.52 -1.76
C LYS A 67 3.89 15.69 -1.00
N TYR A 68 3.50 14.48 -0.58
CA TYR A 68 4.40 13.53 0.06
C TYR A 68 5.54 13.10 -0.87
N LEU A 69 5.22 12.72 -2.12
CA LEU A 69 6.23 12.27 -3.09
C LEU A 69 7.24 13.37 -3.43
N VAL A 70 6.79 14.61 -3.61
CA VAL A 70 7.67 15.75 -3.91
C VAL A 70 8.57 16.10 -2.72
N ALA A 71 8.05 16.00 -1.50
CA ALA A 71 8.78 16.36 -0.30
C ALA A 71 9.71 15.24 0.22
N THR A 72 9.54 14.01 -0.26
CA THR A 72 10.33 12.85 0.18
C THR A 72 11.50 12.64 -0.77
N ASN A 73 12.72 12.77 -0.24
CA ASN A 73 13.91 12.45 -1.01
C ASN A 73 14.15 10.93 -0.98
N HIS A 74 13.84 10.23 -2.07
CA HIS A 74 14.07 8.78 -2.18
C HIS A 74 15.19 8.48 -3.17
N SER A 75 16.23 7.80 -2.69
CA SER A 75 17.27 7.22 -3.54
C SER A 75 16.84 5.83 -4.01
N LEU A 76 17.26 5.43 -5.21
CA LEU A 76 17.08 4.06 -5.68
C LEU A 76 17.99 3.14 -4.87
N GLU A 77 17.40 2.46 -3.89
CA GLU A 77 18.14 1.51 -3.08
C GLU A 77 18.30 0.18 -3.82
N ARG A 78 19.55 -0.20 -4.10
CA ARG A 78 19.84 -1.54 -4.64
C ARG A 78 19.67 -2.57 -3.54
N SER A 79 18.86 -3.59 -3.79
CA SER A 79 18.71 -4.73 -2.90
C SER A 79 20.04 -5.49 -2.80
N ALA A 80 20.50 -5.78 -1.58
CA ALA A 80 21.62 -6.69 -1.33
C ALA A 80 21.21 -8.17 -1.38
N CYS A 81 19.92 -8.47 -1.61
CA CYS A 81 19.41 -9.83 -1.71
C CYS A 81 19.67 -10.40 -3.11
N ASN A 82 20.11 -11.66 -3.17
CA ASN A 82 20.44 -12.35 -4.41
C ASN A 82 19.21 -12.42 -5.34
N ASN A 83 19.35 -11.94 -6.57
CA ASN A 83 18.47 -12.27 -7.70
C ASN A 83 16.98 -11.91 -7.60
N HIS A 84 16.62 -10.72 -7.08
CA HIS A 84 15.26 -10.20 -7.26
C HIS A 84 15.09 -9.59 -8.66
N ARG A 85 14.69 -10.44 -9.62
CA ARG A 85 14.38 -10.04 -11.01
C ARG A 85 13.20 -9.06 -11.11
N ALA A 86 12.27 -9.10 -10.13
CA ALA A 86 11.09 -8.25 -10.05
C ALA A 86 11.44 -6.75 -9.99
N VAL A 87 12.40 -6.36 -9.14
CA VAL A 87 12.82 -4.95 -8.95
C VAL A 87 13.52 -4.38 -10.20
N ASN A 88 14.30 -5.21 -10.89
CA ASN A 88 15.13 -4.75 -12.02
C ASN A 88 14.33 -4.61 -13.33
N GLN A 89 13.24 -5.37 -13.50
CA GLN A 89 12.46 -5.38 -14.75
C GLN A 89 11.36 -4.30 -14.79
N ALA A 90 10.82 -3.89 -13.63
CA ALA A 90 9.74 -2.91 -13.51
C ALA A 90 10.16 -1.43 -13.67
N ASN A 91 11.47 -1.15 -13.76
CA ASN A 91 12.01 0.22 -13.74
C ASN A 91 12.33 0.81 -15.13
N SER A 92 11.90 0.17 -16.22
CA SER A 92 12.04 0.73 -17.57
C SER A 92 11.20 2.00 -17.71
N SER A 93 11.83 3.13 -18.02
CA SER A 93 11.12 4.40 -18.20
C SER A 93 10.34 4.40 -19.52
N HIS A 94 9.02 4.55 -19.44
CA HIS A 94 8.19 4.85 -20.60
C HIS A 94 7.84 6.33 -20.58
N THR A 95 8.32 7.10 -21.57
CA THR A 95 8.21 8.57 -21.62
C THR A 95 6.78 9.10 -21.81
N ARG A 96 5.79 8.21 -22.01
CA ARG A 96 4.39 8.55 -22.28
C ARG A 96 3.43 8.23 -21.13
N LEU A 97 3.91 7.63 -20.04
CA LEU A 97 3.09 7.20 -18.91
C LEU A 97 3.15 8.21 -17.76
N GLU A 98 1.97 8.61 -17.26
CA GLU A 98 1.82 9.30 -15.98
C GLU A 98 1.98 8.30 -14.82
N THR A 99 1.37 7.12 -14.98
CA THR A 99 1.43 6.01 -14.04
C THR A 99 1.91 4.76 -14.75
N THR A 100 2.93 4.12 -14.20
CA THR A 100 3.55 2.88 -14.70
C THR A 100 2.98 1.61 -14.07
N GLY A 101 2.07 1.76 -13.12
CA GLY A 101 1.45 0.68 -12.36
C GLY A 101 0.83 1.21 -11.08
N ILE A 102 0.20 0.34 -10.32
CA ILE A 102 -0.39 0.68 -9.02
C ILE A 102 0.11 -0.27 -7.94
N GLY A 103 0.30 0.23 -6.73
CA GLY A 103 0.56 -0.55 -5.53
C GLY A 103 -0.70 -0.62 -4.70
N ALA A 104 -1.00 -1.78 -4.13
CA ALA A 104 -2.17 -1.95 -3.28
C ALA A 104 -1.85 -2.78 -2.04
N MET A 105 -2.68 -2.61 -1.02
CA MET A 105 -2.68 -3.44 0.16
C MET A 105 -4.03 -4.13 0.32
N ALA A 106 -4.00 -5.40 0.67
CA ALA A 106 -5.20 -6.19 0.91
C ALA A 106 -5.05 -7.07 2.15
N CYS A 107 -6.19 -7.57 2.65
CA CYS A 107 -6.20 -8.65 3.61
C CYS A 107 -5.65 -9.91 2.94
N ALA A 108 -4.58 -10.51 3.48
CA ALA A 108 -4.02 -11.74 2.94
C ALA A 108 -4.96 -12.94 3.11
N CYS A 109 -5.84 -12.92 4.11
CA CYS A 109 -6.77 -14.02 4.40
C CYS A 109 -8.03 -13.98 3.52
N HIS A 110 -8.53 -12.78 3.21
CA HIS A 110 -9.85 -12.62 2.59
C HIS A 110 -9.82 -11.85 1.25
N GLY A 111 -8.66 -11.34 0.84
CA GLY A 111 -8.51 -10.61 -0.42
C GLY A 111 -9.18 -9.23 -0.47
N CYS A 112 -9.74 -8.74 0.66
CA CYS A 112 -10.35 -7.41 0.70
C CYS A 112 -9.28 -6.34 0.60
N PHE A 113 -9.43 -5.38 -0.32
CA PHE A 113 -8.53 -4.23 -0.41
C PHE A 113 -8.73 -3.29 0.78
N VAL A 114 -7.63 -2.75 1.32
CA VAL A 114 -7.72 -1.70 2.33
C VAL A 114 -8.13 -0.39 1.65
N PRO A 115 -9.20 0.28 2.11
CA PRO A 115 -9.62 1.57 1.57
C PRO A 115 -8.52 2.64 1.65
N HIS A 116 -8.48 3.53 0.67
CA HIS A 116 -7.54 4.65 0.58
C HIS A 116 -6.05 4.29 0.51
N LEU A 117 -5.68 3.06 0.14
CA LEU A 117 -4.28 2.60 0.14
C LEU A 117 -3.73 2.21 -1.23
N VAL A 118 -4.51 2.33 -2.29
CA VAL A 118 -4.02 2.12 -3.66
C VAL A 118 -3.26 3.36 -4.11
N VAL A 119 -2.01 3.17 -4.49
CA VAL A 119 -1.06 4.23 -4.85
C VAL A 119 -0.59 4.08 -6.30
N ASP A 120 -0.43 5.20 -6.99
CA ASP A 120 0.13 5.22 -8.33
C ASP A 120 1.67 5.15 -8.30
N PHE A 121 2.24 4.37 -9.22
CA PHE A 121 3.68 4.30 -9.46
C PHE A 121 4.11 5.27 -10.56
N GLN A 122 4.84 6.33 -10.20
CA GLN A 122 5.30 7.33 -11.18
C GLN A 122 6.40 6.77 -12.10
N LYS A 123 7.20 5.82 -11.59
CA LYS A 123 8.25 5.16 -12.36
C LYS A 123 8.67 3.88 -11.64
N GLY A 124 7.90 2.82 -11.90
CA GLY A 124 7.96 1.55 -11.19
C GLY A 124 7.57 1.69 -9.73
N GLU A 125 7.50 0.55 -9.07
CA GLU A 125 7.31 0.47 -7.63
C GLU A 125 8.57 0.96 -6.93
N ARG A 126 8.40 1.90 -5.99
CA ARG A 126 9.46 2.35 -5.09
C ARG A 126 8.97 2.18 -3.66
N GLN A 127 9.92 2.02 -2.74
CA GLN A 127 9.62 1.86 -1.31
C GLN A 127 8.80 3.04 -0.77
N VAL A 128 9.08 4.26 -1.25
CA VAL A 128 8.28 5.47 -0.93
C VAL A 128 6.80 5.31 -1.30
N ASN A 129 6.45 4.60 -2.38
CA ASN A 129 5.05 4.36 -2.72
C ASN A 129 4.41 3.45 -1.66
N MET A 130 5.08 2.36 -1.30
CA MET A 130 4.57 1.36 -0.36
C MET A 130 4.58 1.83 1.10
N ASP A 131 5.54 2.69 1.48
CA ASP A 131 5.61 3.33 2.80
C ASP A 131 4.36 4.17 3.07
N TYR A 132 3.90 4.90 2.06
CA TYR A 132 2.69 5.71 2.16
C TYR A 132 1.45 4.84 2.38
N SER A 133 1.31 3.76 1.61
CA SER A 133 0.21 2.81 1.79
C SER A 133 0.26 2.15 3.17
N LEU A 134 1.42 1.61 3.57
CA LEU A 134 1.58 0.92 4.85
C LEU A 134 1.30 1.86 6.03
N SER A 135 1.87 3.07 6.03
CA SER A 135 1.63 4.04 7.10
C SER A 135 0.15 4.43 7.24
N ASN A 136 -0.57 4.55 6.14
CA ASN A 136 -2.02 4.81 6.18
C ASN A 136 -2.81 3.57 6.60
N ALA A 137 -2.37 2.36 6.23
CA ALA A 137 -2.98 1.11 6.67
C ALA A 137 -3.01 0.99 8.19
N LEU A 138 -1.88 1.26 8.82
CA LEU A 138 -1.69 1.16 10.27
C LEU A 138 -2.52 2.19 11.05
N GLN A 139 -3.06 3.20 10.37
CA GLN A 139 -3.97 4.18 10.96
C GLN A 139 -5.45 3.86 10.68
N TYR A 140 -5.74 2.92 9.78
CA TYR A 140 -7.09 2.64 9.32
C TYR A 140 -7.81 1.64 10.24
N ASN A 141 -8.58 2.12 11.23
CA ASN A 141 -9.36 1.28 12.14
C ASN A 141 -8.51 0.22 12.89
N MET A 142 -7.26 0.55 13.23
CA MET A 142 -6.34 -0.35 13.95
C MET A 142 -6.05 0.10 15.39
N GLN A 143 -6.90 0.95 15.96
CA GLN A 143 -6.68 1.50 17.31
C GLN A 143 -6.64 0.37 18.36
N GLY A 144 -5.52 0.22 19.06
CA GLY A 144 -5.33 -0.80 20.10
C GLY A 144 -4.88 -2.18 19.61
N ILE A 145 -4.84 -2.41 18.29
CA ILE A 145 -4.15 -3.59 17.74
C ILE A 145 -2.64 -3.34 17.85
N HIS A 146 -1.87 -4.35 18.24
CA HIS A 146 -0.41 -4.20 18.43
C HIS A 146 0.45 -4.97 17.42
N HIS A 147 -0.10 -5.99 16.75
CA HIS A 147 0.68 -6.83 15.84
C HIS A 147 0.06 -6.90 14.44
N VAL A 148 0.92 -6.79 13.43
CA VAL A 148 0.57 -6.90 12.01
C VAL A 148 1.51 -7.87 11.34
N ILE A 149 0.95 -8.86 10.66
CA ILE A 149 1.72 -9.71 9.75
C ILE A 149 1.65 -9.07 8.38
N ASN A 150 2.80 -8.67 7.82
CA ASN A 150 2.85 -8.02 6.52
C ASN A 150 3.59 -8.90 5.51
N PHE A 151 2.91 -9.31 4.44
CA PHE A 151 3.48 -10.05 3.33
C PHE A 151 3.86 -9.11 2.18
N TYR A 152 5.10 -9.24 1.70
CA TYR A 152 5.62 -8.48 0.57
C TYR A 152 6.79 -9.25 -0.05
N ASP A 153 6.93 -9.19 -1.37
CA ASP A 153 7.92 -9.95 -2.14
C ASP A 153 9.37 -9.52 -1.83
N VAL A 154 9.57 -8.24 -1.50
CA VAL A 154 10.87 -7.65 -1.13
C VAL A 154 10.99 -7.31 0.36
N ASN A 155 10.22 -7.97 1.22
CA ASN A 155 10.28 -7.76 2.68
C ASN A 155 11.68 -7.95 3.27
N CYS A 156 12.50 -8.83 2.67
CA CYS A 156 13.88 -9.09 3.10
C CYS A 156 14.78 -7.83 3.09
N THR A 157 14.51 -6.89 2.19
CA THR A 157 15.23 -5.62 2.09
C THR A 157 14.43 -4.46 2.66
N TYR A 158 13.12 -4.44 2.41
CA TYR A 158 12.21 -3.38 2.82
C TYR A 158 12.17 -3.20 4.35
N MET A 159 11.94 -4.28 5.09
CA MET A 159 11.69 -4.22 6.54
C MET A 159 12.92 -3.81 7.34
N ARG A 160 14.12 -4.04 6.79
CA ARG A 160 15.39 -3.61 7.40
C ARG A 160 15.52 -2.10 7.50
N LYS A 161 14.88 -1.36 6.59
CA LYS A 161 15.00 0.09 6.47
C LYS A 161 13.70 0.85 6.68
N LEU A 162 12.57 0.15 6.78
CA LEU A 162 11.25 0.73 7.04
C LEU A 162 11.26 1.77 8.17
N ARG A 163 11.82 1.44 9.34
CA ARG A 163 11.89 2.37 10.47
C ARG A 163 12.71 3.63 10.16
N GLN A 164 13.75 3.52 9.34
CA GLN A 164 14.56 4.66 8.89
C GLN A 164 13.79 5.53 7.88
N HIS A 165 13.09 4.91 6.92
CA HIS A 165 12.30 5.63 5.91
C HIS A 165 11.16 6.41 6.57
N VAL A 166 10.46 5.76 7.50
CA VAL A 166 9.30 6.34 8.17
C VAL A 166 9.70 7.35 9.25
N GLY A 167 10.72 7.06 10.04
CA GLY A 167 11.18 7.96 11.12
C GLY A 167 11.71 9.31 10.63
N ASN A 168 12.23 9.36 9.39
CA ASN A 168 12.74 10.59 8.78
C ASN A 168 11.67 11.41 8.04
N ASN A 169 10.40 10.95 8.03
CA ASN A 169 9.37 11.50 7.17
C ASN A 169 8.17 12.07 7.95
N LYS A 170 8.01 13.40 7.91
CA LYS A 170 6.94 14.12 8.61
C LYS A 170 5.51 13.82 8.11
N PHE A 171 5.36 13.24 6.92
CA PHE A 171 4.06 12.91 6.34
C PHE A 171 3.56 11.54 6.77
N LEU A 172 4.47 10.66 7.22
CA LEU A 172 4.14 9.30 7.62
C LEU A 172 3.93 9.28 9.13
N LYS A 173 2.79 8.72 9.56
CA LYS A 173 2.51 8.48 10.96
C LYS A 173 2.51 6.98 11.18
N PHE A 174 3.40 6.53 12.05
CA PHE A 174 3.59 5.13 12.33
C PHE A 174 3.44 4.91 13.83
N PRO A 175 2.57 3.99 14.27
CA PRO A 175 2.40 3.77 15.71
C PRO A 175 3.69 3.20 16.31
N THR A 176 4.20 3.84 17.36
CA THR A 176 5.47 3.46 18.00
C THR A 176 5.45 2.01 18.49
N GLU A 177 4.34 1.64 19.13
CA GLU A 177 4.09 0.33 19.74
C GLU A 177 3.64 -0.76 18.75
N MET A 178 3.64 -0.47 17.45
CA MET A 178 3.29 -1.46 16.42
C MET A 178 4.45 -2.43 16.19
N GLU A 179 4.19 -3.72 16.37
CA GLU A 179 5.04 -4.78 15.87
C GLU A 179 4.60 -5.24 14.48
N ILE A 180 5.51 -5.16 13.50
CA ILE A 180 5.29 -5.74 12.18
C ILE A 180 6.13 -7.00 12.05
N ILE A 181 5.43 -8.12 11.87
CA ILE A 181 6.03 -9.43 11.60
C ILE A 181 6.12 -9.57 10.07
N PRO A 182 7.32 -9.56 9.48
CA PRO A 182 7.47 -9.62 8.04
C PRO A 182 7.35 -11.05 7.52
N GLY A 183 6.49 -11.26 6.52
CA GLY A 183 6.38 -12.50 5.76
C GLY A 183 6.81 -12.32 4.31
N ILE A 184 7.42 -13.33 3.69
CA ILE A 184 7.73 -13.28 2.26
C ILE A 184 6.48 -13.72 1.50
N GLY A 185 5.92 -12.85 0.68
CA GLY A 185 4.79 -13.19 -0.17
C GLY A 185 5.24 -14.09 -1.32
N MET A 186 4.89 -15.38 -1.28
CA MET A 186 4.97 -16.24 -2.48
C MET A 186 3.63 -16.11 -3.25
N LEU A 187 3.62 -15.23 -4.24
CA LEU A 187 2.69 -15.22 -5.39
C LEU A 187 1.19 -15.39 -5.07
N LEU A 188 0.54 -14.29 -4.63
CA LEU A 188 -0.88 -14.09 -4.87
C LEU A 188 -1.00 -12.91 -5.85
N GLN A 189 -1.14 -13.24 -7.13
CA GLN A 189 -1.35 -12.25 -8.18
C GLN A 189 -2.72 -11.59 -7.95
N ILE A 190 -2.75 -10.35 -7.45
CA ILE A 190 -3.98 -9.58 -7.13
C ILE A 190 -4.81 -9.23 -8.40
N CYS A 191 -4.45 -9.76 -9.56
CA CYS A 191 -4.74 -9.21 -10.88
C CYS A 191 -6.06 -9.68 -11.54
N SER A 192 -7.09 -10.07 -10.78
CA SER A 192 -8.35 -10.55 -11.40
C SER A 192 -9.59 -9.68 -11.19
N PHE A 193 -9.51 -8.52 -10.50
CA PHE A 193 -10.72 -7.74 -10.17
C PHE A 193 -10.83 -6.31 -10.72
N VAL A 194 -9.88 -5.81 -11.52
CA VAL A 194 -9.97 -4.45 -12.10
C VAL A 194 -10.13 -4.48 -13.63
N HIS A 195 -10.80 -5.50 -14.17
CA HIS A 195 -11.18 -5.53 -15.58
C HIS A 195 -12.66 -5.87 -15.73
N GLN A 196 -13.51 -4.85 -15.68
CA GLN A 196 -14.72 -4.68 -16.51
C GLN A 196 -15.56 -3.51 -15.98
N ARG A 197 -15.53 -2.39 -16.71
CA ARG A 197 -16.69 -1.60 -17.17
C ARG A 197 -16.21 -0.25 -17.69
N CYS A 198 -15.54 -0.28 -18.83
CA CYS A 198 -15.72 0.81 -19.79
C CYS A 198 -17.13 0.65 -20.34
N TRP A 199 -17.98 1.64 -20.08
CA TRP A 199 -19.28 1.77 -20.70
C TRP A 199 -19.09 2.03 -22.20
N VAL A 200 -19.66 1.15 -23.02
CA VAL A 200 -20.04 1.43 -24.41
C VAL A 200 -21.45 0.88 -24.55
N ASP A 201 -22.42 1.78 -24.39
CA ASP A 201 -23.60 2.00 -25.23
C ASP A 201 -24.46 3.10 -24.58
#